data_AF-A0A924I357-F1
#
_entry.id   AF-A0A924I357-F1
#
_cell.length_a   1.000
_cell.length_b   1.000
_cell.length_c   1.000
_cell.angle_alpha   90.00
_cell.angle_beta   90.00
_cell.angle_gamma   90.00
#
_symmetry.space_group_name_H-M   'P 1'
#
loop_
_entity.id
_entity.type
_entity.pdbx_description
1 polymer ?
#
loop_
_entity_poly.entity_id
_entity_poly.type
_entity_poly.pdbx_seq_one_letter_code
_entity_poly.pdbx_strand_id
1 'polypeptide(L)' 'RATDPADVIAGRMARARDEISHWGEYDYILINDDADICLGEIRAILHAERLRRKRQLGLAAFVRDMLGT' A
#
# COMPACT_ATOMS: atom_id res chain seq x y z
N ARG A 1 -20.81 13.49 24.71
CA ARG A 1 -19.42 13.44 25.23
C ARG A 1 -18.52 13.94 24.10
N ALA A 2 -18.34 15.26 23.99
CA ALA A 2 -17.73 15.90 22.83
C ALA A 2 -17.21 17.28 23.20
N THR A 3 -15.96 17.38 23.62
CA THR A 3 -15.17 18.62 23.62
C THR A 3 -13.70 18.26 23.83
N ASP A 4 -13.08 17.63 22.83
CA ASP A 4 -11.62 17.70 22.78
C ASP A 4 -11.26 19.14 22.35
N PRO A 5 -10.29 19.80 23.01
CA PRO A 5 -9.94 21.19 22.75
C PRO A 5 -9.52 21.38 21.29
N ALA A 6 -10.11 22.38 20.61
CA ALA A 6 -9.88 22.66 19.18
C ALA A 6 -8.39 22.83 18.83
N ASP A 7 -7.59 23.27 19.80
CA ASP A 7 -6.15 23.44 19.84
C ASP A 7 -5.38 22.11 19.76
N VAL A 8 -5.87 21.03 20.38
CA VAL A 8 -5.28 19.68 20.26
C VAL A 8 -5.55 19.08 18.88
N ILE A 9 -6.74 19.34 18.32
CA ILE A 9 -7.12 18.91 16.97
C ILE A 9 -6.27 19.64 15.92
N ALA A 10 -6.09 20.95 16.08
CA ALA A 10 -5.26 21.76 15.17
C ALA A 10 -3.79 21.30 15.15
N GLY A 11 -3.20 21.02 16.32
CA GLY A 11 -1.83 20.49 16.41
C GLY A 11 -1.66 19.12 15.76
N ARG A 12 -2.68 18.24 15.85
CA ARG A 12 -2.68 16.93 15.19
C ARG A 12 -2.87 17.04 13.67
N MET A 13 -3.75 17.93 13.22
CA MET A 13 -3.98 18.19 11.80
C MET A 13 -2.74 18.78 11.11
N ALA A 14 -1.98 19.64 11.78
CA ALA A 14 -0.73 20.17 11.25
C ALA A 14 0.32 19.06 11.02
N ARG A 15 0.52 18.15 11.99
CA ARG A 15 1.44 17.01 11.82
C ARG A 15 1.00 16.04 10.73
N ALA A 16 -0.30 15.73 10.67
CA ALA A 16 -0.84 14.88 9.63
C ALA A 16 -0.62 15.48 8.22
N ARG A 17 -0.64 16.81 8.09
CA ARG A 17 -0.40 17.50 6.83
C ARG A 17 1.05 17.37 6.35
N ASP A 18 2.02 17.45 7.26
CA ASP A 18 3.44 17.27 6.95
C ASP A 18 3.75 15.82 6.60
N GLU A 19 3.15 14.84 7.29
CA GLU A 19 3.29 13.42 6.94
C GLU A 19 2.64 13.09 5.59
N ILE A 20 1.44 13.63 5.33
CA ILE A 20 0.77 13.45 4.04
C ILE A 20 1.55 14.14 2.92
N SER A 21 2.28 15.23 3.17
CA SER A 21 2.99 15.96 2.10
C SER A 21 3.98 15.12 1.29
N HIS A 22 4.49 14.02 1.86
CA HIS A 22 5.39 13.06 1.20
C HIS A 22 4.67 11.83 0.62
N TRP A 23 3.34 11.90 0.44
CA TRP A 23 2.56 10.78 -0.11
C TRP A 23 3.09 10.27 -1.46
N GLY A 24 3.66 11.18 -2.27
CA GLY A 24 4.19 10.86 -3.60
C GLY A 24 5.42 9.95 -3.62
N GLU A 25 6.03 9.67 -2.47
CA GLU A 25 7.19 8.78 -2.36
C GLU A 25 6.81 7.29 -2.26
N TYR A 26 5.54 7.00 -1.99
CA TYR A 26 5.06 5.64 -1.83
C TYR A 26 4.66 5.01 -3.17
N ASP A 27 4.94 3.70 -3.32
CA ASP A 27 4.56 2.94 -4.52
C ASP A 27 3.04 2.76 -4.66
N TYR A 28 2.31 2.73 -3.54
CA TYR A 28 0.86 2.56 -3.49
C TYR A 28 0.23 3.42 -2.41
N ILE A 29 -0.95 3.97 -2.69
CA ILE A 29 -1.73 4.80 -1.79
C ILE A 29 -3.16 4.29 -1.82
N LEU A 30 -3.78 4.20 -0.64
CA LEU A 30 -5.16 3.75 -0.49
C LEU A 30 -5.95 4.81 0.26
N ILE A 31 -7.18 5.04 -0.20
CA ILE A 31 -8.14 5.91 0.47
C ILE A 31 -9.05 5.01 1.29
N ASN A 32 -8.94 5.09 2.62
CA ASN A 32 -9.72 4.27 3.54
C ASN A 32 -11.10 4.89 3.82
N ASP A 33 -11.92 5.05 2.78
CA ASP A 33 -13.30 5.53 2.90
C ASP A 33 -14.26 4.42 3.37
N ASP A 34 -13.98 3.18 2.96
CA ASP A 34 -14.67 1.97 3.39
C ASP A 34 -13.64 0.89 3.75
N ALA A 35 -13.78 0.33 4.96
CA ALA A 35 -12.80 -0.60 5.51
C ALA A 35 -12.75 -1.94 4.76
N ASP A 36 -13.89 -2.44 4.28
CA ASP A 36 -13.95 -3.72 3.57
C ASP A 36 -13.36 -3.58 2.16
N ILE A 37 -13.65 -2.47 1.49
CA ILE A 37 -13.06 -2.13 0.18
C ILE A 37 -11.54 -1.97 0.32
N CYS A 38 -11.08 -1.14 1.25
CA CYS A 38 -9.66 -0.87 1.48
C CYS A 38 -8.89 -2.16 1.82
N LEU A 39 -9.48 -3.05 2.63
CA LEU A 39 -8.89 -4.35 2.92
C LEU A 39 -8.76 -5.23 1.65
N GLY A 40 -9.76 -5.18 0.76
CA GLY A 40 -9.71 -5.84 -0.53
C GLY A 40 -8.55 -5.33 -1.41
N GLU A 41 -8.39 -4.02 -1.48
CA GLU A 41 -7.31 -3.37 -2.24
C GLU A 41 -5.91 -3.69 -1.67
N ILE A 42 -5.75 -3.66 -0.34
CA ILE A 42 -4.50 -4.08 0.32
C ILE A 42 -4.14 -5.52 -0.06
N ARG A 43 -5.13 -6.44 -0.01
CA ARG A 43 -4.92 -7.85 -0.39
C ARG A 43 -4.54 -7.97 -1.85
N ALA A 44 -5.15 -7.18 -2.74
CA ALA A 44 -4.84 -7.18 -4.16
C ALA A 44 -3.40 -6.72 -4.43
N ILE A 45 -2.94 -5.64 -3.78
CA ILE A 45 -1.56 -5.17 -3.87
C ILE A 45 -0.59 -6.26 -3.41
N LEU A 46 -0.83 -6.85 -2.23
CA LEU A 46 0.02 -7.93 -1.71
C LEU A 46 0.07 -9.13 -2.64
N HIS A 47 -1.05 -9.49 -3.26
CA HIS A 47 -1.12 -10.58 -4.23
C HIS A 47 -0.30 -10.27 -5.49
N ALA A 48 -0.50 -9.09 -6.09
CA ALA A 48 0.26 -8.63 -7.26
C ALA A 48 1.77 -8.57 -6.98
N GLU A 49 2.16 -8.06 -5.80
CA GLU A 49 3.55 -8.01 -5.37
C GLU A 49 4.19 -9.39 -5.25
N ARG A 50 3.43 -10.43 -4.88
CA ARG A 50 3.92 -11.82 -4.83
C ARG A 50 4.07 -12.44 -6.23
N LEU A 51 3.28 -12.00 -7.20
CA LEU A 51 3.34 -12.47 -8.58
C LEU A 51 4.48 -11.81 -9.39
N ARG A 52 5.12 -10.77 -8.88
CA ARG A 52 6.27 -10.13 -9.55
C ARG A 52 7.34 -11.17 -9.89
N ARG A 53 7.80 -11.15 -11.15
CA ARG A 53 8.84 -12.05 -11.72
C ARG A 53 10.03 -12.27 -10.77
N LYS A 54 10.51 -11.21 -10.12
CA LYS A 54 11.66 -11.26 -9.18
C LYS A 54 11.41 -12.14 -7.95
N ARG A 55 10.16 -12.36 -7.55
CA ARG A 55 9.77 -13.19 -6.40
C ARG A 55 9.35 -14.61 -6.78
N GLN A 56 9.21 -14.88 -8.08
CA GLN A 56 8.86 -16.21 -8.59
C GLN A 56 10.12 -17.08 -8.68
N LEU A 57 10.42 -17.79 -7.59
CA LEU A 57 11.56 -18.71 -7.52
C LEU A 57 11.42 -19.81 -8.58
N GLY A 58 12.52 -20.11 -9.27
CA GLY A 58 12.54 -21.15 -10.30
C GLY A 58 11.90 -20.76 -11.64
N LEU A 59 11.25 -19.59 -11.75
CA LEU A 59 10.58 -19.16 -12.99
C LEU A 59 11.53 -19.14 -14.20
N ALA A 60 12.77 -18.68 -14.01
CA ALA A 60 13.76 -18.66 -15.09
C ALA A 60 14.16 -20.07 -15.55
N ALA A 61 14.22 -21.04 -14.63
CA ALA A 61 14.50 -22.44 -14.97
C ALA A 61 13.31 -23.09 -15.65
N PHE A 62 12.10 -22.85 -15.13
CA PHE A 62 10.84 -23.30 -15.72
C PHE A 62 10.66 -22.81 -17.17
N VAL A 63 10.94 -21.53 -17.43
CA VAL A 63 10.84 -20.97 -18.79
C VAL A 63 11.91 -21.56 -19.72
N ARG A 64 13.14 -21.78 -19.24
CA ARG A 64 14.20 -22.44 -20.03
C ARG A 64 13.82 -23.86 -20.44
N ASP A 65 13.27 -24.63 -19.50
CA ASP A 65 12.77 -25.98 -19.75
C ASP A 65 11.67 -25.99 -20.83
N MET A 66 10.70 -25.05 -20.77
CA MET A 66 9.68 -24.92 -21.83
C MET A 66 10.26 -24.54 -23.20
N LEU A 67 11.36 -23.79 -23.24
CA LEU A 67 11.99 -23.35 -24.49
C LEU A 67 12.97 -24.39 -25.07
N GLY A 68 13.26 -25.48 -24.37
CA GLY A 68 14.20 -26.51 -24.81
C GLY A 68 15.66 -26.04 -24.88
N THR A 69 16.02 -25.02 -24.09
CA THR A 69 17.38 -24.43 -23.98
C THR A 69 17.86 -24.39 -22.54
#